data_AF-A0A5A8CGN5-F1
#
_entry.id   AF-A0A5A8CGN5-F1
#
_cell.length_a   1.000
_cell.length_b   1.000
_cell.length_c   1.000
_cell.angle_alpha   90.00
_cell.angle_beta   90.00
_cell.angle_gamma   90.00
#
_symmetry.space_group_name_H-M   'P 1'
#
loop_
_entity.id
_entity.type
_entity.pdbx_description
1 polymer ?
#
loop_
_entity_poly.entity_id
_entity_poly.type
_entity_poly.pdbx_seq_one_letter_code
_entity_poly.pdbx_strand_id
1 'polypeptide(L)'
;MGSDRRSPRPSAGGSASSWALGIGVGSIVALAVGFLVIGPALSVSSSGGPSSAGQLASLANRFRSGGRASLSTGGSGAAKPKAGPSVPLTEDDAVPSAPSCPPVPEALVESVMSTGSAVDEGGPKLWAEGMPDVVDELPPLIKPSLFARVYGKEPYQLESTNAWELHTIPTNEWVDRAAEKIERCPLDKLWPGSESLSNEITWVSLLLDLKRGEGGNKQFQRSMSEYYSRFQRIIDRGFKMVIFIPKEFEQHLKLDKSRIKVVHFTVDDLKKYFPYFDRVDSVRTSPHYVKQSKAAGWLENAPQARLPMYDPLVMSKLNLLRDVARWNPWQTKRLMFMDAGHFCATELKPGKMPVFDRHMDKFFLTHWPYGTATEVHGMTDKAMHLYMGAEQDPMRIVRGGVFGGERAYIECVAKAYNRALAQTLRDGYLGTEENIFAMIFERFPALFHGFDNNSLGNHGDNCAAFAKNQLEVRQGKS
;
A
#
# COMPACT_ATOMS: atom_id res chain seq x y z
N MET A 1 -3.06 29.21 -68.47
CA MET A 1 -1.62 29.41 -68.75
C MET A 1 -1.28 30.85 -68.44
N GLY A 2 -0.35 31.12 -67.53
CA GLY A 2 0.01 32.49 -67.18
C GLY A 2 0.89 32.58 -65.95
N SER A 3 2.14 32.96 -66.16
CA SER A 3 2.98 33.68 -65.20
C SER A 3 4.06 34.40 -65.99
N ASP A 4 4.04 35.73 -65.95
CA ASP A 4 5.07 36.58 -66.53
C ASP A 4 5.87 37.27 -65.42
N ARG A 5 7.09 37.68 -65.78
CA ARG A 5 8.19 38.26 -64.98
C ARG A 5 7.80 39.10 -63.75
N ARG A 6 8.64 39.07 -62.69
CA ARG A 6 9.71 40.08 -62.43
C ARG A 6 10.37 39.88 -61.04
N SER A 7 11.69 40.08 -61.00
CA SER A 7 12.45 40.43 -59.77
C SER A 7 12.41 41.95 -59.54
N PRO A 8 12.73 42.51 -58.35
CA PRO A 8 14.13 42.57 -57.90
C PRO A 8 14.38 42.50 -56.36
N ARG A 9 15.67 42.43 -55.97
CA ARG A 9 16.21 42.81 -54.64
C ARG A 9 16.43 44.36 -54.60
N PRO A 10 17.14 45.02 -53.65
CA PRO A 10 17.62 44.63 -52.30
C PRO A 10 17.33 45.69 -51.19
N SER A 11 17.71 45.41 -49.94
CA SER A 11 18.31 46.41 -49.04
C SER A 11 19.17 45.75 -47.96
N ALA A 12 20.25 46.42 -47.55
CA ALA A 12 21.22 45.92 -46.58
C ALA A 12 21.29 46.86 -45.35
N GLY A 13 21.81 46.34 -44.24
CA GLY A 13 22.01 47.04 -42.98
C GLY A 13 21.88 46.05 -41.80
N GLY A 14 22.90 45.76 -40.99
CA GLY A 14 24.27 46.28 -40.97
C GLY A 14 24.52 47.17 -39.76
N SER A 15 24.77 46.56 -38.60
CA SER A 15 25.75 47.08 -37.64
C SER A 15 26.32 45.95 -36.79
N ALA A 16 27.58 46.11 -36.37
CA ALA A 16 28.25 45.25 -35.42
C ALA A 16 28.96 46.15 -34.40
N SER A 17 28.75 45.87 -33.11
CA SER A 17 29.55 46.39 -31.99
C SER A 17 29.23 45.48 -30.79
N SER A 18 30.10 44.56 -30.34
CA SER A 18 31.48 44.69 -29.87
C SER A 18 31.61 45.21 -28.42
N TRP A 19 31.80 44.25 -27.52
CA TRP A 19 32.75 44.25 -26.38
C TRP A 19 32.75 45.41 -25.36
N ALA A 20 32.22 45.12 -24.16
CA ALA A 20 32.91 45.28 -22.86
C ALA A 20 32.16 44.44 -21.80
N LEU A 21 32.72 43.34 -21.27
CA LEU A 21 33.65 43.25 -20.13
C LEU A 21 33.09 43.84 -18.81
N GLY A 22 32.67 42.94 -17.91
CA GLY A 22 32.23 43.21 -16.55
C GLY A 22 32.25 41.92 -15.72
N ILE A 23 33.41 41.58 -15.15
CA ILE A 23 33.63 40.42 -14.28
C ILE A 23 32.95 40.66 -12.92
N GLY A 24 32.26 39.66 -12.33
CA GLY A 24 31.66 39.89 -11.02
C GLY A 24 30.93 38.73 -10.33
N VAL A 25 31.68 37.72 -9.87
CA VAL A 25 31.36 36.84 -8.72
C VAL A 25 30.16 35.89 -8.84
N GLY A 26 30.37 34.63 -8.44
CA GLY A 26 29.39 33.56 -8.61
C GLY A 26 28.23 33.55 -7.60
N SER A 27 27.24 32.71 -7.88
CA SER A 27 26.32 32.16 -6.87
C SER A 27 25.86 30.77 -7.29
N ILE A 28 25.96 29.83 -6.36
CA ILE A 28 25.54 28.45 -6.52
C ILE A 28 24.01 28.40 -6.59
N VAL A 29 23.46 27.76 -7.62
CA VAL A 29 22.02 27.49 -7.71
C VAL A 29 21.69 26.26 -6.85
N ALA A 30 21.29 26.50 -5.60
CA ALA A 30 20.70 25.48 -4.75
C ALA A 30 19.19 25.34 -5.09
N LEU A 31 18.81 24.20 -5.67
CA LEU A 31 17.42 23.83 -5.90
C LEU A 31 16.74 23.52 -4.55
N ALA A 32 15.93 24.46 -4.07
CA ALA A 32 15.13 24.28 -2.86
C ALA A 32 13.93 23.34 -3.13
N VAL A 33 14.04 22.08 -2.75
CA VAL A 33 12.90 21.16 -2.66
C VAL A 33 12.12 21.47 -1.39
N GLY A 34 10.97 22.14 -1.55
CA GLY A 34 10.10 22.51 -0.44
C GLY A 34 9.33 21.31 0.13
N PHE A 35 9.77 20.80 1.28
CA PHE A 35 8.98 19.86 2.09
C PHE A 35 7.82 20.60 2.78
N LEU A 36 6.60 20.47 2.25
CA LEU A 36 5.39 20.95 2.93
C LEU A 36 4.80 19.82 3.82
N VAL A 37 5.31 19.72 5.05
CA VAL A 37 4.74 18.83 6.07
C VAL A 37 3.51 19.49 6.69
N ILE A 38 2.31 18.99 6.36
CA ILE A 38 1.06 19.48 6.96
C ILE A 38 0.87 18.81 8.33
N GLY A 39 1.17 19.56 9.40
CA GLY A 39 0.77 19.19 10.77
C GLY A 39 -0.72 19.48 11.03
N PRO A 40 -1.39 18.73 11.94
CA PRO A 40 -2.79 18.95 12.27
C PRO A 40 -2.99 20.25 13.08
N ALA A 41 -4.13 20.91 12.84
CA ALA A 41 -4.45 22.21 13.43
C ALA A 41 -4.67 22.17 14.95
N LEU A 42 -4.33 23.29 15.59
CA LEU A 42 -4.53 23.55 17.02
C LEU A 42 -6.02 23.56 17.40
N SER A 43 -6.39 22.80 18.42
CA SER A 43 -7.70 22.90 19.08
C SER A 43 -7.71 24.07 20.07
N VAL A 44 -8.47 25.12 19.77
CA VAL A 44 -8.76 26.19 20.75
C VAL A 44 -9.85 25.73 21.71
N SER A 45 -9.63 25.92 23.00
CA SER A 45 -10.59 25.65 24.07
C SER A 45 -11.70 26.70 24.14
N SER A 46 -12.96 26.27 24.30
CA SER A 46 -14.00 27.13 24.87
C SER A 46 -14.96 26.35 25.77
N SER A 47 -15.00 26.74 27.04
CA SER A 47 -16.07 26.41 27.99
C SER A 47 -17.36 27.12 27.59
N GLY A 48 -18.51 26.48 27.81
CA GLY A 48 -19.82 27.03 27.45
C GLY A 48 -20.41 28.00 28.48
N GLY A 49 -21.44 28.74 28.06
CA GLY A 49 -22.26 29.60 28.91
C GLY A 49 -22.94 30.72 28.09
N PRO A 50 -24.21 31.11 28.35
CA PRO A 50 -25.12 31.47 27.26
C PRO A 50 -25.69 32.89 27.30
N SER A 51 -26.20 33.42 26.17
CA SER A 51 -27.48 34.18 26.09
C SER A 51 -27.83 34.76 24.69
N SER A 52 -29.15 34.89 24.47
CA SER A 52 -29.90 35.88 23.67
C SER A 52 -29.52 36.26 22.22
N ALA A 53 -30.47 35.93 21.31
CA ALA A 53 -31.19 36.82 20.37
C ALA A 53 -30.46 37.94 19.59
N GLY A 54 -30.68 38.00 18.26
CA GLY A 54 -30.50 39.24 17.48
C GLY A 54 -30.24 39.13 15.98
N GLN A 55 -31.32 39.11 15.18
CA GLN A 55 -31.52 39.85 13.90
C GLN A 55 -30.46 39.99 12.77
N LEU A 56 -30.96 39.73 11.54
CA LEU A 56 -30.84 40.53 10.30
C LEU A 56 -29.52 40.67 9.50
N ALA A 57 -29.47 39.90 8.41
CA ALA A 57 -29.56 40.34 7.00
C ALA A 57 -28.50 41.26 6.31
N SER A 58 -28.09 40.79 5.11
CA SER A 58 -27.49 41.53 3.98
C SER A 58 -26.00 41.93 4.12
N LEU A 59 -25.20 42.11 3.06
CA LEU A 59 -25.48 42.36 1.64
C LEU A 59 -24.73 41.41 0.67
N ALA A 60 -25.23 41.34 -0.57
CA ALA A 60 -24.60 40.70 -1.74
C ALA A 60 -24.08 41.76 -2.75
N ASN A 61 -23.58 41.30 -3.91
CA ASN A 61 -23.10 42.06 -5.10
C ASN A 61 -21.69 42.69 -4.96
N ARG A 62 -20.79 42.70 -5.96
CA ARG A 62 -20.72 42.38 -7.43
C ARG A 62 -19.31 41.78 -7.74
N PHE A 63 -18.86 41.36 -8.93
CA PHE A 63 -19.34 41.12 -10.31
C PHE A 63 -18.46 39.93 -10.81
N ARG A 64 -18.92 38.79 -11.32
CA ARG A 64 -19.51 38.46 -12.66
C ARG A 64 -18.80 39.00 -13.92
N SER A 65 -18.01 38.11 -14.56
CA SER A 65 -17.83 37.83 -16.03
C SER A 65 -16.41 37.28 -16.23
N GLY A 66 -16.10 36.21 -16.98
CA GLY A 66 -16.78 35.51 -18.09
C GLY A 66 -15.85 35.57 -19.33
N GLY A 67 -15.57 34.52 -20.10
CA GLY A 67 -15.90 33.09 -20.02
C GLY A 67 -15.35 32.34 -21.26
N ARG A 68 -15.69 31.05 -21.43
CA ARG A 68 -15.54 30.16 -22.63
C ARG A 68 -14.12 30.03 -23.28
N ALA A 69 -13.49 28.86 -23.45
CA ALA A 69 -13.87 27.50 -23.90
C ALA A 69 -13.55 27.21 -25.39
N SER A 70 -13.41 25.90 -25.71
CA SER A 70 -12.86 25.21 -26.91
C SER A 70 -11.32 25.09 -26.94
N LEU A 71 -10.68 23.91 -27.07
CA LEU A 71 -10.82 22.71 -27.94
C LEU A 71 -10.23 22.88 -29.35
N SER A 72 -9.09 22.22 -29.63
CA SER A 72 -8.98 21.10 -30.60
C SER A 72 -7.53 20.65 -30.86
N THR A 73 -7.38 19.36 -31.24
CA THR A 73 -6.40 18.71 -32.15
C THR A 73 -5.11 19.44 -32.60
N GLY A 74 -3.95 18.80 -32.81
CA GLY A 74 -3.58 17.37 -32.89
C GLY A 74 -2.45 17.16 -33.94
N GLY A 75 -1.71 16.04 -33.89
CA GLY A 75 -0.63 15.68 -34.85
C GLY A 75 0.77 16.20 -34.43
N SER A 76 1.79 15.36 -34.20
CA SER A 76 2.48 14.43 -35.10
C SER A 76 3.51 15.11 -36.03
N GLY A 77 4.80 14.84 -35.81
CA GLY A 77 5.90 15.35 -36.62
C GLY A 77 7.27 14.91 -36.10
N ALA A 78 7.83 13.83 -36.65
CA ALA A 78 9.09 13.24 -36.20
C ALA A 78 10.32 14.05 -36.65
N ALA A 79 11.35 14.13 -35.80
CA ALA A 79 12.68 14.64 -36.14
C ALA A 79 13.76 13.68 -35.64
N LYS A 80 14.67 13.28 -36.55
CA LYS A 80 15.78 12.36 -36.26
C LYS A 80 16.85 13.04 -35.38
N PRO A 81 17.49 12.33 -34.44
CA PRO A 81 18.65 12.87 -33.72
C PRO A 81 19.86 13.00 -34.67
N LYS A 82 20.58 14.11 -34.56
CA LYS A 82 21.91 14.27 -35.20
C LYS A 82 22.95 13.53 -34.35
N ALA A 83 23.82 12.75 -34.99
CA ALA A 83 24.98 12.16 -34.32
C ALA A 83 25.95 13.25 -33.86
N GLY A 84 26.31 13.23 -32.57
CA GLY A 84 27.46 13.96 -32.03
C GLY A 84 28.76 13.15 -32.23
N PRO A 85 29.94 13.80 -32.16
CA PRO A 85 31.21 13.15 -32.44
C PRO A 85 31.59 12.14 -31.34
N SER A 86 32.12 10.99 -31.77
CA SER A 86 32.70 9.97 -30.90
C SER A 86 33.98 10.47 -30.23
N VAL A 87 33.98 10.53 -28.90
CA VAL A 87 35.19 10.70 -28.09
C VAL A 87 35.83 9.31 -27.89
N PRO A 88 37.15 9.13 -28.04
CA PRO A 88 37.80 7.86 -27.74
C PRO A 88 37.77 7.59 -26.24
N LEU A 89 37.37 6.39 -25.83
CA LEU A 89 37.56 5.93 -24.46
C LEU A 89 39.05 5.64 -24.25
N THR A 90 39.67 6.34 -23.32
CA THR A 90 40.97 5.95 -22.75
C THR A 90 40.76 4.91 -21.67
N GLU A 91 41.52 3.81 -21.72
CA GLU A 91 41.66 2.89 -20.61
C GLU A 91 42.36 3.60 -19.45
N ASP A 92 41.60 4.03 -18.43
CA ASP A 92 42.03 4.18 -17.02
C ASP A 92 40.91 4.86 -16.20
N ASP A 93 39.83 4.13 -15.93
CA ASP A 93 38.85 4.47 -14.88
C ASP A 93 38.52 3.19 -14.10
N ALA A 94 39.22 3.00 -12.97
CA ALA A 94 39.07 1.84 -12.13
C ALA A 94 37.71 1.85 -11.40
N VAL A 95 36.80 0.96 -11.82
CA VAL A 95 35.55 0.69 -11.09
C VAL A 95 35.90 0.20 -9.67
N PRO A 96 35.35 0.80 -8.60
CA PRO A 96 35.59 0.31 -7.24
C PRO A 96 35.04 -1.11 -7.11
N SER A 97 35.94 -2.04 -6.78
CA SER A 97 35.62 -3.47 -6.65
C SER A 97 34.50 -3.69 -5.62
N ALA A 98 33.41 -4.33 -6.05
CA ALA A 98 32.43 -4.88 -5.12
C ALA A 98 33.12 -5.83 -4.13
N PRO A 99 32.68 -5.91 -2.85
CA PRO A 99 33.26 -6.83 -1.89
C PRO A 99 33.15 -8.27 -2.42
N SER A 100 34.29 -8.93 -2.59
CA SER A 100 34.35 -10.26 -3.20
C SER A 100 33.62 -11.28 -2.33
N CYS A 101 32.52 -11.85 -2.86
CA CYS A 101 31.92 -13.04 -2.28
C CYS A 101 33.00 -14.14 -2.15
N PRO A 102 33.16 -14.77 -0.97
CA PRO A 102 34.06 -15.90 -0.84
C PRO A 102 33.57 -17.06 -1.75
N PRO A 103 34.48 -17.85 -2.33
CA PRO A 103 34.12 -18.96 -3.19
C PRO A 103 33.37 -20.04 -2.39
N VAL A 104 32.33 -20.61 -3.00
CA VAL A 104 31.56 -21.71 -2.40
C VAL A 104 32.40 -22.99 -2.44
N PRO A 105 32.63 -23.69 -1.31
CA PRO A 105 33.35 -24.96 -1.31
C PRO A 105 32.55 -26.05 -2.07
N GLU A 106 33.17 -26.69 -3.06
CA GLU A 106 32.53 -27.72 -3.91
C GLU A 106 31.91 -28.87 -3.08
N ALA A 107 32.53 -29.22 -1.95
CA ALA A 107 32.08 -30.29 -1.06
C ALA A 107 30.69 -30.08 -0.43
N LEU A 108 30.09 -28.89 -0.51
CA LEU A 108 28.74 -28.63 0.02
C LEU A 108 27.59 -28.98 -0.95
N VAL A 109 27.89 -29.22 -2.23
CA VAL A 109 26.86 -29.37 -3.29
C VAL A 109 26.13 -30.71 -3.21
N GLU A 110 26.81 -31.78 -2.79
CA GLU A 110 26.28 -33.16 -2.85
C GLU A 110 25.45 -33.59 -1.61
N SER A 111 25.52 -32.85 -0.49
CA SER A 111 24.90 -33.26 0.79
C SER A 111 23.39 -32.92 0.93
N VAL A 112 22.80 -32.22 -0.05
CA VAL A 112 21.53 -31.48 0.14
C VAL A 112 20.28 -32.24 -0.33
N MET A 113 20.26 -33.57 -0.16
CA MET A 113 19.18 -34.46 -0.63
C MET A 113 18.77 -35.53 0.42
N SER A 114 18.38 -35.13 1.63
CA SER A 114 17.71 -36.05 2.57
C SER A 114 16.85 -35.33 3.62
N THR A 115 16.00 -36.12 4.28
CA THR A 115 15.08 -35.79 5.39
C THR A 115 13.97 -34.77 5.08
N GLY A 116 12.88 -35.27 4.48
CA GLY A 116 11.54 -34.78 4.82
C GLY A 116 10.95 -35.67 5.91
N SER A 117 10.45 -35.09 7.00
CA SER A 117 9.59 -35.80 7.95
C SER A 117 8.13 -35.49 7.63
N ALA A 118 7.27 -36.50 7.71
CA ALA A 118 5.82 -36.30 7.66
C ALA A 118 5.37 -35.47 8.88
N VAL A 119 4.29 -34.71 8.69
CA VAL A 119 3.58 -33.97 9.74
C VAL A 119 2.19 -34.57 9.85
N ASP A 120 1.72 -34.85 11.07
CA ASP A 120 0.45 -35.49 11.36
C ASP A 120 -0.75 -34.83 10.66
N GLU A 121 -1.69 -35.65 10.17
CA GLU A 121 -2.95 -35.23 9.53
C GLU A 121 -4.01 -34.73 10.53
N GLY A 122 -3.56 -34.06 11.59
CA GLY A 122 -4.37 -33.52 12.70
C GLY A 122 -3.97 -32.10 13.05
N GLY A 123 -4.01 -31.20 12.07
CA GLY A 123 -3.63 -29.79 12.26
C GLY A 123 -4.38 -29.11 13.42
N PRO A 124 -3.72 -28.25 14.22
CA PRO A 124 -4.37 -27.62 15.37
C PRO A 124 -5.53 -26.74 14.93
N LYS A 125 -6.59 -26.69 15.76
CA LYS A 125 -7.66 -25.68 15.61
C LYS A 125 -7.05 -24.29 15.79
N LEU A 126 -6.82 -23.61 14.68
CA LEU A 126 -6.17 -22.30 14.60
C LEU A 126 -7.11 -21.13 14.95
N TRP A 127 -8.38 -21.41 15.24
CA TRP A 127 -9.44 -20.40 15.24
C TRP A 127 -9.88 -19.95 16.63
N ALA A 128 -10.12 -18.65 16.71
CA ALA A 128 -10.79 -17.99 17.82
C ALA A 128 -12.24 -18.48 18.02
N GLU A 129 -12.76 -18.28 19.25
CA GLU A 129 -14.14 -18.60 19.59
C GLU A 129 -15.12 -17.80 18.69
N GLY A 130 -16.03 -18.53 18.03
CA GLY A 130 -17.09 -17.96 17.19
C GLY A 130 -16.98 -18.21 15.67
N MET A 131 -15.93 -18.88 15.19
CA MET A 131 -15.70 -19.17 13.76
C MET A 131 -15.59 -20.69 13.49
N PRO A 132 -16.12 -21.22 12.37
CA PRO A 132 -15.89 -22.61 11.97
C PRO A 132 -14.42 -22.86 11.56
N ASP A 133 -14.02 -24.11 11.38
CA ASP A 133 -12.72 -24.47 10.81
C ASP A 133 -12.70 -24.15 9.29
N VAL A 134 -11.78 -23.29 8.80
CA VAL A 134 -11.84 -22.75 7.41
C VAL A 134 -10.53 -22.74 6.60
N VAL A 135 -9.45 -23.43 7.04
CA VAL A 135 -8.18 -23.50 6.29
C VAL A 135 -8.10 -24.76 5.41
N ASP A 136 -7.97 -24.59 4.09
CA ASP A 136 -7.68 -25.69 3.15
C ASP A 136 -6.24 -25.67 2.60
N GLU A 137 -5.57 -24.51 2.56
CA GLU A 137 -4.20 -24.37 2.03
C GLU A 137 -3.27 -23.83 3.11
N LEU A 138 -2.23 -24.61 3.44
CA LEU A 138 -1.19 -24.20 4.37
C LEU A 138 -0.37 -23.02 3.81
N PRO A 139 0.08 -22.08 4.68
CA PRO A 139 0.93 -20.97 4.26
C PRO A 139 2.27 -21.46 3.69
N PRO A 140 2.82 -20.79 2.65
CA PRO A 140 4.12 -21.16 2.09
C PRO A 140 5.27 -21.18 3.12
N LEU A 141 5.92 -22.32 3.29
CA LEU A 141 7.05 -22.47 4.22
C LEU A 141 8.28 -21.66 3.79
N ILE A 142 8.79 -20.80 4.69
CA ILE A 142 9.99 -20.00 4.47
C ILE A 142 11.22 -20.79 4.94
N LYS A 143 11.89 -21.45 3.99
CA LYS A 143 13.16 -22.16 4.23
C LYS A 143 14.35 -21.18 4.27
N PRO A 144 15.43 -21.47 5.03
CA PRO A 144 16.67 -20.69 4.97
C PRO A 144 17.21 -20.58 3.55
N SER A 145 17.83 -19.45 3.21
CA SER A 145 18.43 -19.25 1.89
C SER A 145 19.60 -20.23 1.63
N LEU A 146 20.07 -20.32 0.38
CA LEU A 146 21.34 -21.01 0.10
C LEU A 146 22.49 -20.35 0.86
N PHE A 147 22.50 -19.02 0.95
CA PHE A 147 23.50 -18.26 1.68
C PHE A 147 23.51 -18.64 3.17
N ALA A 148 22.36 -18.71 3.83
CA ALA A 148 22.28 -19.14 5.23
C ALA A 148 22.72 -20.60 5.46
N ARG A 149 22.46 -21.49 4.51
CA ARG A 149 22.92 -22.90 4.59
C ARG A 149 24.44 -23.04 4.41
N VAL A 150 25.09 -22.14 3.67
CA VAL A 150 26.54 -22.14 3.46
C VAL A 150 27.29 -21.37 4.56
N TYR A 151 26.75 -20.23 5.01
CA TYR A 151 27.45 -19.28 5.89
C TYR A 151 26.86 -19.18 7.31
N GLY A 152 25.83 -19.95 7.64
CA GLY A 152 25.20 -19.99 8.98
C GLY A 152 24.35 -18.77 9.34
N LYS A 153 24.15 -17.82 8.43
CA LYS A 153 23.37 -16.59 8.61
C LYS A 153 22.82 -16.06 7.29
N GLU A 154 21.68 -15.41 7.32
CA GLU A 154 21.03 -14.80 6.14
C GLU A 154 21.74 -13.49 5.72
N PRO A 155 21.66 -13.05 4.46
CA PRO A 155 22.34 -11.84 3.98
C PRO A 155 21.97 -10.56 4.74
N TYR A 156 20.70 -10.41 5.15
CA TYR A 156 20.23 -9.27 5.94
C TYR A 156 20.81 -9.21 7.37
N GLN A 157 21.46 -10.28 7.83
CA GLN A 157 22.14 -10.34 9.13
C GLN A 157 23.60 -9.84 9.06
N LEU A 158 24.07 -9.38 7.90
CA LEU A 158 25.42 -8.85 7.70
C LEU A 158 25.48 -7.33 7.99
N GLU A 159 26.27 -6.93 8.98
CA GLU A 159 26.45 -5.52 9.39
C GLU A 159 27.06 -4.63 8.29
N SER A 160 27.82 -5.23 7.37
CA SER A 160 28.49 -4.54 6.26
C SER A 160 27.53 -4.01 5.20
N THR A 161 26.30 -4.50 5.14
CA THR A 161 25.31 -4.12 4.11
C THR A 161 24.91 -2.63 4.22
N ASN A 162 24.83 -1.93 3.10
CA ASN A 162 24.33 -0.55 3.06
C ASN A 162 22.79 -0.55 3.21
N ALA A 163 22.24 0.46 3.88
CA ALA A 163 20.80 0.61 4.13
C ALA A 163 19.93 0.58 2.85
N TRP A 164 20.49 1.02 1.72
CA TRP A 164 19.79 1.17 0.44
C TRP A 164 20.34 0.24 -0.67
N GLU A 165 21.11 -0.79 -0.29
CA GLU A 165 21.58 -1.82 -1.22
C GLU A 165 20.71 -3.07 -1.11
N LEU A 166 20.72 -3.86 -2.18
CA LEU A 166 20.05 -5.16 -2.20
C LEU A 166 20.97 -6.17 -1.51
N HIS A 167 20.57 -6.69 -0.35
CA HIS A 167 21.26 -7.80 0.30
C HIS A 167 20.89 -9.16 -0.31
N THR A 168 19.75 -9.23 -1.01
CA THR A 168 19.31 -10.34 -1.86
C THR A 168 18.67 -9.73 -3.11
N ILE A 169 18.90 -10.26 -4.31
CA ILE A 169 18.24 -9.78 -5.53
C ILE A 169 16.88 -10.50 -5.66
N PRO A 170 15.74 -9.78 -5.62
CA PRO A 170 14.43 -10.38 -5.89
C PRO A 170 14.37 -11.04 -7.26
N THR A 171 13.75 -12.23 -7.34
CA THR A 171 13.56 -12.96 -8.60
C THR A 171 12.08 -13.02 -8.98
N ASN A 172 11.78 -13.26 -10.25
CA ASN A 172 10.39 -13.44 -10.70
C ASN A 172 9.76 -14.80 -10.30
N GLU A 173 10.52 -15.71 -9.66
CA GLU A 173 10.08 -17.08 -9.32
C GLU A 173 8.81 -17.12 -8.46
N TRP A 174 8.53 -16.06 -7.67
CA TRP A 174 7.30 -15.97 -6.90
C TRP A 174 6.07 -15.62 -7.75
N VAL A 175 6.27 -14.92 -8.86
CA VAL A 175 5.21 -14.50 -9.79
C VAL A 175 4.67 -15.73 -10.51
N ASP A 176 5.56 -16.60 -11.00
CA ASP A 176 5.19 -17.86 -11.67
C ASP A 176 4.41 -18.78 -10.72
N ARG A 177 4.89 -18.95 -9.48
CA ARG A 177 4.20 -19.75 -8.44
C ARG A 177 2.90 -19.11 -7.95
N ALA A 178 2.74 -17.79 -8.06
CA ALA A 178 1.48 -17.11 -7.79
C ALA A 178 0.50 -17.30 -8.95
N ALA A 179 0.96 -17.17 -10.20
CA ALA A 179 0.17 -17.39 -11.41
C ALA A 179 -0.43 -18.81 -11.43
N GLU A 180 0.37 -19.87 -11.20
CA GLU A 180 -0.10 -21.26 -11.12
C GLU A 180 -1.25 -21.46 -10.10
N LYS A 181 -1.25 -20.68 -9.02
CA LYS A 181 -2.27 -20.72 -7.97
C LYS A 181 -3.52 -19.89 -8.30
N ILE A 182 -3.35 -18.80 -9.05
CA ILE A 182 -4.41 -17.92 -9.55
C ILE A 182 -5.15 -18.55 -10.73
N GLU A 183 -4.47 -19.25 -11.64
CA GLU A 183 -5.10 -19.95 -12.78
C GLU A 183 -6.17 -20.97 -12.34
N ARG A 184 -5.98 -21.56 -11.14
CA ARG A 184 -6.93 -22.48 -10.52
C ARG A 184 -8.08 -21.76 -9.79
N CYS A 185 -8.29 -20.47 -10.04
CA CYS A 185 -9.37 -19.72 -9.41
C CYS A 185 -10.72 -19.86 -10.13
N PRO A 186 -11.83 -19.94 -9.37
CA PRO A 186 -13.18 -19.94 -9.93
C PRO A 186 -13.65 -18.51 -10.26
N LEU A 187 -12.88 -17.71 -11.01
CA LEU A 187 -13.29 -16.31 -11.33
C LEU A 187 -14.51 -16.27 -12.24
N ASP A 188 -14.57 -17.15 -13.26
CA ASP A 188 -15.70 -17.26 -14.18
C ASP A 188 -16.81 -18.21 -13.67
N LYS A 189 -16.61 -18.82 -12.50
CA LYS A 189 -17.54 -19.80 -11.93
C LYS A 189 -18.30 -19.16 -10.77
N LEU A 190 -19.60 -18.96 -10.98
CA LEU A 190 -20.57 -18.70 -9.93
C LEU A 190 -20.36 -19.71 -8.78
N TRP A 191 -19.96 -19.19 -7.62
CA TRP A 191 -19.79 -20.02 -6.42
C TRP A 191 -21.16 -20.65 -6.07
N PRO A 192 -21.25 -21.93 -5.66
CA PRO A 192 -22.55 -22.53 -5.37
C PRO A 192 -23.41 -21.67 -4.43
N GLY A 193 -24.61 -21.28 -4.90
CA GLY A 193 -25.51 -20.34 -4.21
C GLY A 193 -25.33 -18.86 -4.56
N SER A 194 -24.41 -18.46 -5.45
CA SER A 194 -24.11 -17.05 -5.70
C SER A 194 -25.27 -16.22 -6.27
N GLU A 195 -26.23 -16.87 -6.93
CA GLU A 195 -27.44 -16.23 -7.48
C GLU A 195 -28.41 -15.71 -6.42
N SER A 196 -28.31 -16.18 -5.17
CA SER A 196 -29.16 -15.75 -4.04
C SER A 196 -28.47 -14.77 -3.08
N LEU A 197 -27.23 -14.33 -3.38
CA LEU A 197 -26.46 -13.47 -2.48
C LEU A 197 -26.96 -12.02 -2.47
N SER A 198 -26.97 -11.40 -1.29
CA SER A 198 -27.29 -9.98 -1.14
C SER A 198 -26.20 -9.10 -1.74
N ASN A 199 -26.60 -8.02 -2.42
CA ASN A 199 -25.70 -6.96 -2.89
C ASN A 199 -25.18 -6.06 -1.76
N GLU A 200 -25.67 -6.21 -0.52
CA GLU A 200 -25.04 -5.55 0.63
C GLU A 200 -23.58 -5.98 0.81
N ILE A 201 -22.79 -5.15 1.49
CA ILE A 201 -21.39 -5.43 1.81
C ILE A 201 -21.28 -5.89 3.26
N THR A 202 -20.66 -7.05 3.49
CA THR A 202 -20.21 -7.44 4.84
C THR A 202 -18.83 -6.83 5.10
N TRP A 203 -18.72 -6.05 6.17
CA TRP A 203 -17.47 -5.42 6.56
C TRP A 203 -16.71 -6.29 7.55
N VAL A 204 -15.38 -6.18 7.55
CA VAL A 204 -14.48 -6.91 8.44
C VAL A 204 -13.52 -5.92 9.09
N SER A 205 -13.35 -5.99 10.41
CA SER A 205 -12.42 -5.14 11.15
C SER A 205 -11.72 -5.90 12.25
N LEU A 206 -10.48 -5.51 12.55
CA LEU A 206 -9.66 -6.01 13.66
C LEU A 206 -9.29 -4.82 14.57
N LEU A 207 -9.39 -5.00 15.88
CA LEU A 207 -8.88 -4.04 16.87
C LEU A 207 -8.20 -4.79 18.02
N LEU A 208 -6.88 -4.62 18.13
CA LEU A 208 -6.02 -5.16 19.19
C LEU A 208 -5.23 -4.02 19.83
N ASP A 209 -4.97 -4.09 21.14
CA ASP A 209 -4.04 -3.19 21.82
C ASP A 209 -2.60 -3.70 21.65
N LEU A 210 -1.89 -3.17 20.66
CA LEU A 210 -0.46 -3.45 20.45
C LEU A 210 0.46 -2.56 21.31
N LYS A 211 -0.05 -1.95 22.37
CA LYS A 211 0.64 -0.96 23.22
C LYS A 211 1.13 0.28 22.48
N ARG A 212 0.47 0.62 21.37
CA ARG A 212 0.73 1.83 20.57
C ARG A 212 0.47 3.14 21.31
N GLY A 213 -0.29 3.11 22.41
CA GLY A 213 -0.48 4.25 23.30
C GLY A 213 0.62 4.40 24.35
N GLU A 214 1.52 3.43 24.48
CA GLU A 214 2.52 3.33 25.55
C GLU A 214 3.93 3.54 24.97
N GLY A 215 4.59 4.64 25.34
CA GLY A 215 5.95 4.96 24.90
C GLY A 215 6.11 5.42 23.44
N GLY A 216 7.35 5.69 23.02
CA GLY A 216 7.70 6.11 21.65
C GLY A 216 7.45 7.59 21.32
N ASN A 217 7.62 7.92 20.02
CA ASN A 217 7.43 9.27 19.48
C ASN A 217 5.93 9.62 19.41
N LYS A 218 5.56 10.81 19.90
CA LYS A 218 4.19 11.38 19.87
C LYS A 218 3.54 11.35 18.47
N GLN A 219 4.33 11.39 17.39
CA GLN A 219 3.86 11.31 16.00
C GLN A 219 2.98 10.07 15.73
N PHE A 220 3.31 8.93 16.33
CA PHE A 220 2.64 7.65 16.05
C PHE A 220 1.75 7.15 17.19
N GLN A 221 1.80 7.78 18.36
CA GLN A 221 1.00 7.38 19.52
C GLN A 221 -0.52 7.46 19.25
N ARG A 222 -1.25 6.48 19.77
CA ARG A 222 -2.73 6.51 19.82
C ARG A 222 -3.23 5.70 21.00
N SER A 223 -4.04 6.31 21.86
CA SER A 223 -4.64 5.62 23.00
C SER A 223 -5.76 4.66 22.57
N MET A 224 -6.03 3.64 23.38
CA MET A 224 -7.19 2.77 23.16
C MET A 224 -8.52 3.53 23.25
N SER A 225 -8.61 4.57 24.10
CA SER A 225 -9.79 5.44 24.15
C SER A 225 -10.07 6.17 22.82
N GLU A 226 -9.03 6.60 22.10
CA GLU A 226 -9.17 7.17 20.76
C GLU A 226 -9.59 6.10 19.73
N TYR A 227 -9.03 4.89 19.81
CA TYR A 227 -9.45 3.77 18.96
C TYR A 227 -10.92 3.39 19.18
N TYR A 228 -11.39 3.24 20.43
CA TYR A 228 -12.80 2.96 20.71
C TYR A 228 -13.72 4.07 20.18
N SER A 229 -13.34 5.35 20.36
CA SER A 229 -14.12 6.48 19.84
C SER A 229 -14.20 6.49 18.30
N ARG A 230 -13.10 6.18 17.61
CA ARG A 230 -13.08 6.06 16.14
C ARG A 230 -13.90 4.86 15.66
N PHE A 231 -13.73 3.71 16.29
CA PHE A 231 -14.39 2.47 15.87
C PHE A 231 -15.90 2.50 16.14
N GLN A 232 -16.34 3.13 17.24
CA GLN A 232 -17.76 3.33 17.48
C GLN A 232 -18.43 4.14 16.37
N ARG A 233 -17.77 5.14 15.79
CA ARG A 233 -18.32 5.92 14.65
C ARG A 233 -18.54 5.06 13.40
N ILE A 234 -17.71 4.02 13.18
CA ILE A 234 -17.90 3.02 12.12
C ILE A 234 -19.12 2.14 12.46
N ILE A 235 -19.16 1.58 13.68
CA ILE A 235 -20.24 0.72 14.16
C ILE A 235 -21.61 1.43 14.07
N ASP A 236 -21.66 2.70 14.47
CA ASP A 236 -22.83 3.58 14.40
C ASP A 236 -23.30 3.88 12.96
N ARG A 237 -22.67 3.35 11.90
CA ARG A 237 -23.19 3.40 10.52
C ARG A 237 -24.19 2.28 10.23
N GLY A 238 -24.29 1.25 11.08
CA GLY A 238 -25.26 0.17 10.95
C GLY A 238 -24.94 -0.82 9.82
N PHE A 239 -23.67 -1.01 9.50
CA PHE A 239 -23.22 -2.04 8.56
C PHE A 239 -23.38 -3.45 9.13
N LYS A 240 -23.47 -4.45 8.24
CA LYS A 240 -23.20 -5.86 8.59
C LYS A 240 -21.69 -5.99 8.83
N MET A 241 -21.25 -6.40 10.02
CA MET A 241 -19.83 -6.42 10.39
C MET A 241 -19.41 -7.70 11.11
N VAL A 242 -18.31 -8.32 10.69
CA VAL A 242 -17.53 -9.20 11.56
C VAL A 242 -16.41 -8.39 12.20
N ILE A 243 -16.32 -8.42 13.53
CA ILE A 243 -15.29 -7.71 14.28
C ILE A 243 -14.45 -8.69 15.11
N PHE A 244 -13.14 -8.64 14.91
CA PHE A 244 -12.15 -9.39 15.67
C PHE A 244 -11.64 -8.49 16.80
N ILE A 245 -11.98 -8.82 18.05
CA ILE A 245 -11.59 -8.06 19.25
C ILE A 245 -11.37 -8.99 20.45
N PRO A 246 -10.53 -8.60 21.43
CA PRO A 246 -10.52 -9.22 22.76
C PRO A 246 -11.87 -9.04 23.45
N LYS A 247 -12.26 -10.00 24.29
CA LYS A 247 -13.56 -10.04 24.96
C LYS A 247 -13.81 -8.83 25.85
N GLU A 248 -12.76 -8.34 26.49
CA GLU A 248 -12.75 -7.15 27.34
C GLU A 248 -12.96 -5.83 26.57
N PHE A 249 -12.91 -5.82 25.23
CA PHE A 249 -13.21 -4.61 24.45
C PHE A 249 -14.71 -4.42 24.21
N GLU A 250 -15.55 -5.45 24.38
CA GLU A 250 -17.01 -5.32 24.24
C GLU A 250 -17.61 -4.27 25.18
N GLN A 251 -17.09 -4.14 26.41
CA GLN A 251 -17.59 -3.15 27.39
C GLN A 251 -17.38 -1.69 26.95
N HIS A 252 -16.51 -1.45 25.97
CA HIS A 252 -16.20 -0.12 25.44
C HIS A 252 -16.96 0.21 24.15
N LEU A 253 -17.74 -0.72 23.60
CA LEU A 253 -18.43 -0.61 22.31
C LEU A 253 -19.93 -0.91 22.44
N LYS A 254 -20.77 -0.13 21.75
CA LYS A 254 -22.20 -0.38 21.65
C LYS A 254 -22.47 -1.22 20.41
N LEU A 255 -22.65 -2.53 20.60
CA LEU A 255 -22.74 -3.52 19.52
C LEU A 255 -24.19 -3.95 19.24
N ASP A 256 -24.67 -3.72 18.02
CA ASP A 256 -25.92 -4.30 17.52
C ASP A 256 -25.71 -5.76 17.09
N LYS A 257 -26.07 -6.71 17.96
CA LYS A 257 -25.91 -8.16 17.72
C LYS A 257 -26.75 -8.71 16.55
N SER A 258 -27.69 -7.93 15.98
CA SER A 258 -28.40 -8.30 14.76
C SER A 258 -27.57 -8.08 13.48
N ARG A 259 -26.64 -7.12 13.52
CA ARG A 259 -25.78 -6.71 12.42
C ARG A 259 -24.31 -7.03 12.63
N ILE A 260 -23.89 -7.30 13.86
CA ILE A 260 -22.49 -7.51 14.24
C ILE A 260 -22.30 -8.93 14.75
N LYS A 261 -21.27 -9.60 14.23
CA LYS A 261 -20.70 -10.82 14.81
C LYS A 261 -19.34 -10.47 15.41
N VAL A 262 -19.17 -10.81 16.68
CA VAL A 262 -17.87 -10.70 17.38
C VAL A 262 -17.16 -12.04 17.26
N VAL A 263 -15.87 -12.01 16.96
CA VAL A 263 -14.95 -13.14 17.08
C VAL A 263 -13.93 -12.74 18.14
N HIS A 264 -13.82 -13.53 19.23
CA HIS A 264 -12.93 -13.20 20.35
C HIS A 264 -11.48 -13.53 20.00
N PHE A 265 -10.72 -12.52 19.63
CA PHE A 265 -9.39 -12.66 19.03
C PHE A 265 -8.37 -11.80 19.78
N THR A 266 -7.33 -12.43 20.32
CA THR A 266 -6.29 -11.77 21.10
C THR A 266 -4.99 -11.55 20.31
N VAL A 267 -4.01 -10.87 20.93
CA VAL A 267 -2.65 -10.75 20.36
C VAL A 267 -1.94 -12.10 20.30
N ASP A 268 -2.21 -13.02 21.24
CA ASP A 268 -1.66 -14.38 21.22
C ASP A 268 -2.29 -15.23 20.11
N ASP A 269 -3.57 -15.02 19.81
CA ASP A 269 -4.24 -15.69 18.70
C ASP A 269 -3.74 -15.15 17.36
N LEU A 270 -3.50 -13.84 17.25
CA LEU A 270 -2.79 -13.26 16.11
C LEU A 270 -1.41 -13.90 15.89
N LYS A 271 -0.65 -14.14 16.97
CA LYS A 271 0.67 -14.76 16.88
C LYS A 271 0.62 -16.22 16.43
N LYS A 272 -0.42 -16.98 16.80
CA LYS A 272 -0.66 -18.36 16.30
C LYS A 272 -1.16 -18.37 14.86
N TYR A 273 -2.03 -17.41 14.52
CA TYR A 273 -2.64 -17.27 13.20
C TYR A 273 -1.64 -16.80 12.14
N PHE A 274 -0.71 -15.92 12.50
CA PHE A 274 0.31 -15.39 11.59
C PHE A 274 1.57 -16.28 11.58
N PRO A 275 1.77 -17.12 10.54
CA PRO A 275 2.78 -18.19 10.54
C PRO A 275 4.22 -17.72 10.41
N TYR A 276 4.44 -16.42 10.20
CA TYR A 276 5.76 -15.85 9.91
C TYR A 276 6.28 -14.93 11.02
N PHE A 277 5.71 -14.96 12.23
CA PHE A 277 6.12 -14.08 13.32
C PHE A 277 7.64 -14.07 13.54
N ASP A 278 8.26 -15.24 13.72
CA ASP A 278 9.69 -15.34 13.99
C ASP A 278 10.55 -14.84 12.81
N ARG A 279 10.09 -15.05 11.57
CA ARG A 279 10.80 -14.55 10.38
C ARG A 279 10.69 -13.03 10.28
N VAL A 280 9.50 -12.45 10.44
CA VAL A 280 9.29 -11.00 10.50
C VAL A 280 10.15 -10.39 11.58
N ASP A 281 10.16 -10.95 12.79
CA ASP A 281 10.95 -10.42 13.90
C ASP A 281 12.46 -10.50 13.63
N SER A 282 12.93 -11.59 13.01
CA SER A 282 14.34 -11.75 12.60
C SER A 282 14.80 -10.71 11.58
N VAL A 283 13.91 -10.29 10.66
CA VAL A 283 14.22 -9.26 9.66
C VAL A 283 14.12 -7.88 10.31
N ARG A 284 13.06 -7.60 11.07
CA ARG A 284 12.79 -6.35 11.78
C ARG A 284 13.90 -5.97 12.77
N THR A 285 14.51 -6.96 13.43
CA THR A 285 15.59 -6.77 14.40
C THR A 285 16.99 -6.88 13.79
N SER A 286 17.10 -7.16 12.48
CA SER A 286 18.38 -7.34 11.80
C SER A 286 19.23 -6.05 11.76
N PRO A 287 20.58 -6.16 11.71
CA PRO A 287 21.46 -5.01 11.50
C PRO A 287 21.08 -4.19 10.27
N HIS A 288 20.71 -4.84 9.15
CA HIS A 288 20.29 -4.17 7.93
C HIS A 288 19.03 -3.31 8.15
N TYR A 289 17.93 -3.89 8.65
CA TYR A 289 16.67 -3.15 8.82
C TYR A 289 16.76 -2.08 9.91
N VAL A 290 17.54 -2.32 10.98
CA VAL A 290 17.81 -1.29 12.01
C VAL A 290 18.61 -0.12 11.42
N LYS A 291 19.60 -0.38 10.54
CA LYS A 291 20.36 0.66 9.84
C LYS A 291 19.49 1.43 8.84
N GLN A 292 18.64 0.73 8.08
CA GLN A 292 17.70 1.31 7.13
C GLN A 292 16.63 2.18 7.80
N SER A 293 16.00 1.69 8.88
CA SER A 293 14.98 2.44 9.61
C SER A 293 15.51 3.73 10.24
N LYS A 294 16.76 3.71 10.73
CA LYS A 294 17.50 4.90 11.18
C LYS A 294 17.78 5.87 10.03
N ALA A 295 18.24 5.36 8.88
CA ALA A 295 18.54 6.19 7.71
C ALA A 295 17.30 6.87 7.10
N ALA A 296 16.11 6.25 7.21
CA ALA A 296 14.83 6.88 6.85
C ALA A 296 14.33 7.91 7.89
N GLY A 297 14.80 7.85 9.14
CA GLY A 297 14.45 8.75 10.25
C GLY A 297 13.05 8.58 10.82
N TRP A 298 12.01 8.63 9.97
CA TRP A 298 10.62 8.42 10.39
C TRP A 298 10.38 6.95 10.75
N LEU A 299 10.95 6.03 9.97
CA LEU A 299 10.73 4.59 10.05
C LEU A 299 11.25 4.01 11.37
N GLU A 300 12.40 4.46 11.89
CA GLU A 300 12.91 4.07 13.21
C GLU A 300 11.88 4.27 14.32
N ASN A 301 10.98 5.25 14.19
CA ASN A 301 9.96 5.56 15.19
C ASN A 301 8.57 5.04 14.83
N ALA A 302 8.41 4.40 13.68
CA ALA A 302 7.14 3.88 13.20
C ALA A 302 6.73 2.58 13.95
N PRO A 303 5.42 2.27 14.03
CA PRO A 303 4.91 1.05 14.66
C PRO A 303 5.58 -0.24 14.14
N GLN A 304 5.78 -0.37 12.83
CA GLN A 304 6.46 -1.49 12.17
C GLN A 304 7.89 -1.73 12.65
N ALA A 305 8.66 -0.69 12.98
CA ALA A 305 10.00 -0.87 13.54
C ALA A 305 9.96 -1.20 15.04
N ARG A 306 9.01 -0.61 15.79
CA ARG A 306 9.02 -0.61 17.27
C ARG A 306 8.17 -1.70 17.92
N LEU A 307 7.06 -2.12 17.31
CA LEU A 307 6.07 -3.01 17.91
C LEU A 307 6.12 -4.39 17.22
N PRO A 308 6.60 -5.46 17.88
CA PRO A 308 6.81 -6.77 17.23
C PRO A 308 5.55 -7.37 16.57
N MET A 309 4.37 -7.01 17.07
CA MET A 309 3.08 -7.51 16.57
C MET A 309 2.41 -6.58 15.54
N TYR A 310 3.02 -5.46 15.15
CA TYR A 310 2.41 -4.55 14.17
C TYR A 310 2.37 -5.15 12.76
N ASP A 311 3.52 -5.59 12.25
CA ASP A 311 3.59 -6.22 10.92
C ASP A 311 2.75 -7.52 10.85
N PRO A 312 2.81 -8.44 11.83
CA PRO A 312 1.86 -9.55 11.93
C PRO A 312 0.39 -9.14 11.89
N LEU A 313 -0.01 -8.04 12.55
CA LEU A 313 -1.39 -7.54 12.56
C LEU A 313 -1.79 -7.08 11.16
N VAL A 314 -1.01 -6.16 10.56
CA VAL A 314 -1.40 -5.52 9.31
C VAL A 314 -1.30 -6.50 8.13
N MET A 315 -0.34 -7.42 8.15
CA MET A 315 -0.20 -8.46 7.13
C MET A 315 -1.29 -9.54 7.21
N SER A 316 -1.94 -9.73 8.36
CA SER A 316 -3.01 -10.72 8.55
C SER A 316 -4.37 -10.28 8.01
N LYS A 317 -4.59 -8.97 7.80
CA LYS A 317 -5.89 -8.38 7.44
C LYS A 317 -6.58 -9.06 6.25
N LEU A 318 -5.83 -9.38 5.19
CA LEU A 318 -6.38 -10.02 3.99
C LEU A 318 -6.84 -11.45 4.23
N ASN A 319 -6.07 -12.23 4.99
CA ASN A 319 -6.47 -13.60 5.30
C ASN A 319 -7.70 -13.59 6.21
N LEU A 320 -7.78 -12.70 7.21
CA LEU A 320 -8.98 -12.52 8.02
C LEU A 320 -10.22 -12.14 7.17
N LEU A 321 -10.05 -11.26 6.17
CA LEU A 321 -11.11 -10.95 5.20
C LEU A 321 -11.52 -12.19 4.38
N ARG A 322 -10.56 -12.97 3.87
CA ARG A 322 -10.82 -14.21 3.12
C ARG A 322 -11.58 -15.22 3.97
N ASP A 323 -11.17 -15.42 5.20
CA ASP A 323 -11.75 -16.44 6.07
C ASP A 323 -13.19 -16.05 6.45
N VAL A 324 -13.47 -14.75 6.65
CA VAL A 324 -14.85 -14.25 6.75
C VAL A 324 -15.61 -14.35 5.42
N ALA A 325 -14.98 -14.17 4.27
CA ALA A 325 -15.59 -14.39 2.96
C ALA A 325 -15.98 -15.86 2.72
N ARG A 326 -15.23 -16.80 3.32
CA ARG A 326 -15.57 -18.23 3.36
C ARG A 326 -16.77 -18.52 4.25
N TRP A 327 -16.78 -17.98 5.47
CA TRP A 327 -17.88 -18.11 6.45
C TRP A 327 -19.19 -17.45 5.99
N ASN A 328 -19.09 -16.24 5.43
CA ASN A 328 -20.17 -15.41 4.88
C ASN A 328 -21.50 -15.42 5.68
N PRO A 329 -21.50 -14.95 6.95
CA PRO A 329 -22.64 -15.10 7.86
C PRO A 329 -23.93 -14.38 7.43
N TRP A 330 -23.90 -13.51 6.41
CA TRP A 330 -25.09 -12.85 5.84
C TRP A 330 -25.33 -13.14 4.36
N GLN A 331 -24.62 -14.12 3.78
CA GLN A 331 -24.75 -14.49 2.36
C GLN A 331 -24.66 -13.27 1.43
N THR A 332 -23.65 -12.42 1.65
CA THR A 332 -23.37 -11.24 0.82
C THR A 332 -22.45 -11.59 -0.35
N LYS A 333 -22.63 -10.93 -1.50
CA LYS A 333 -21.76 -11.08 -2.68
C LYS A 333 -20.36 -10.55 -2.42
N ARG A 334 -20.29 -9.44 -1.65
CA ARG A 334 -19.10 -8.61 -1.48
C ARG A 334 -18.72 -8.43 -0.02
N LEU A 335 -17.42 -8.45 0.25
CA LEU A 335 -16.87 -8.20 1.58
C LEU A 335 -15.76 -7.16 1.52
N MET A 336 -15.58 -6.39 2.59
CA MET A 336 -14.58 -5.32 2.67
C MET A 336 -13.91 -5.28 4.05
N PHE A 337 -12.58 -5.33 4.07
CA PHE A 337 -11.82 -5.02 5.27
C PHE A 337 -11.77 -3.49 5.46
N MET A 338 -11.88 -3.04 6.70
CA MET A 338 -11.62 -1.65 7.08
C MET A 338 -10.97 -1.59 8.46
N ASP A 339 -9.92 -0.78 8.59
CA ASP A 339 -9.24 -0.55 9.86
C ASP A 339 -10.18 0.06 10.91
N ALA A 340 -10.17 -0.47 12.14
CA ALA A 340 -11.00 0.04 13.23
C ALA A 340 -10.69 1.52 13.61
N GLY A 341 -9.49 2.01 13.28
CA GLY A 341 -9.10 3.42 13.43
C GLY A 341 -9.41 4.34 12.23
N HIS A 342 -10.03 3.81 11.17
CA HIS A 342 -10.24 4.51 9.90
C HIS A 342 -11.40 5.51 10.00
N PHE A 343 -11.10 6.81 9.87
CA PHE A 343 -12.08 7.86 10.15
C PHE A 343 -12.92 8.29 8.93
N CYS A 344 -12.64 7.77 7.74
CA CYS A 344 -13.27 8.21 6.48
C CYS A 344 -14.71 7.70 6.29
N ALA A 345 -15.12 6.65 7.00
CA ALA A 345 -16.46 6.03 6.87
C ALA A 345 -17.61 6.85 7.48
N THR A 346 -17.36 8.05 8.00
CA THR A 346 -18.29 8.83 8.82
C THR A 346 -19.60 9.22 8.13
N GLU A 347 -19.66 9.35 6.80
CA GLU A 347 -20.93 9.62 6.10
C GLU A 347 -21.41 8.48 5.19
N LEU A 348 -20.75 7.31 5.18
CA LEU A 348 -21.28 6.17 4.43
C LEU A 348 -22.59 5.66 5.05
N LYS A 349 -23.49 5.18 4.18
CA LYS A 349 -24.78 4.60 4.57
C LYS A 349 -24.95 3.23 3.89
N PRO A 350 -25.38 2.18 4.62
CA PRO A 350 -25.72 0.89 4.01
C PRO A 350 -26.67 1.08 2.82
N GLY A 351 -26.39 0.38 1.71
CA GLY A 351 -27.20 0.44 0.49
C GLY A 351 -27.14 1.76 -0.30
N LYS A 352 -26.21 2.68 0.00
CA LYS A 352 -25.97 3.91 -0.79
C LYS A 352 -24.48 4.11 -1.03
N MET A 353 -23.88 3.22 -1.82
CA MET A 353 -22.43 3.14 -1.99
C MET A 353 -21.99 3.10 -3.47
N PRO A 354 -22.52 3.98 -4.37
CA PRO A 354 -22.35 3.92 -5.82
C PRO A 354 -20.89 3.77 -6.30
N VAL A 355 -19.91 4.28 -5.56
CA VAL A 355 -18.49 4.06 -5.90
C VAL A 355 -18.11 2.59 -5.64
N PHE A 356 -18.27 2.11 -4.40
CA PHE A 356 -17.99 0.71 -4.06
C PHE A 356 -18.85 -0.26 -4.89
N ASP A 357 -20.10 0.11 -5.16
CA ASP A 357 -21.04 -0.70 -5.94
C ASP A 357 -20.53 -0.98 -7.37
N ARG A 358 -19.78 -0.04 -7.97
CA ARG A 358 -19.18 -0.18 -9.30
C ARG A 358 -17.74 -0.69 -9.33
N HIS A 359 -17.01 -0.63 -8.21
CA HIS A 359 -15.58 -0.97 -8.16
C HIS A 359 -15.27 -2.23 -7.34
N MET A 360 -16.27 -2.90 -6.77
CA MET A 360 -16.14 -4.16 -6.03
C MET A 360 -16.69 -5.38 -6.80
N ASP A 361 -16.75 -5.28 -8.13
CA ASP A 361 -16.93 -6.42 -9.04
C ASP A 361 -15.69 -7.33 -9.08
N LYS A 362 -14.52 -6.75 -8.79
CA LYS A 362 -13.24 -7.41 -8.56
C LYS A 362 -12.71 -7.13 -7.16
N PHE A 363 -11.42 -7.36 -6.91
CA PHE A 363 -10.76 -6.88 -5.70
C PHE A 363 -10.49 -5.37 -5.77
N PHE A 364 -11.34 -4.60 -5.10
CA PHE A 364 -11.17 -3.18 -4.81
C PHE A 364 -10.00 -2.93 -3.88
N LEU A 365 -9.16 -1.97 -4.26
CA LEU A 365 -8.17 -1.33 -3.40
C LEU A 365 -8.02 0.14 -3.80
N THR A 366 -7.43 0.96 -2.92
CA THR A 366 -7.09 2.35 -3.27
C THR A 366 -5.58 2.51 -3.42
N HIS A 367 -5.15 3.32 -4.39
CA HIS A 367 -3.73 3.56 -4.66
C HIS A 367 -3.45 5.04 -4.94
N TRP A 368 -2.18 5.41 -4.97
CA TRP A 368 -1.71 6.75 -5.33
C TRP A 368 -0.30 6.66 -5.93
N PRO A 369 0.08 7.59 -6.82
CA PRO A 369 1.45 7.69 -7.31
C PRO A 369 2.39 8.17 -6.20
N TYR A 370 3.40 7.38 -5.89
CA TYR A 370 4.47 7.70 -4.96
C TYR A 370 5.82 7.57 -5.64
N GLY A 371 6.81 8.34 -5.20
CA GLY A 371 8.18 8.22 -5.66
C GLY A 371 9.18 8.57 -4.57
N THR A 372 10.33 7.91 -4.58
CA THR A 372 11.31 7.91 -3.49
C THR A 372 12.69 7.48 -4.00
N ALA A 373 13.70 7.55 -3.13
CA ALA A 373 15.05 7.04 -3.42
C ALA A 373 15.61 6.20 -2.25
N THR A 374 14.77 5.88 -1.27
CA THR A 374 15.16 5.26 -0.01
C THR A 374 14.31 4.02 0.27
N GLU A 375 13.07 4.22 0.71
CA GLU A 375 12.12 3.17 1.04
C GLU A 375 10.67 3.57 0.78
N VAL A 376 9.83 2.55 0.65
CA VAL A 376 8.37 2.63 0.67
C VAL A 376 7.91 1.79 1.86
N HIS A 377 7.31 2.42 2.87
CA HIS A 377 6.66 1.74 4.00
C HIS A 377 7.46 0.58 4.62
N GLY A 378 8.78 0.75 4.75
CA GLY A 378 9.70 -0.24 5.33
C GLY A 378 10.59 -0.98 4.33
N MET A 379 10.16 -1.12 3.07
CA MET A 379 10.94 -1.85 2.06
C MET A 379 11.78 -0.91 1.21
N THR A 380 13.03 -1.28 0.90
CA THR A 380 13.90 -0.44 0.05
C THR A 380 13.29 -0.21 -1.32
N ASP A 381 13.48 1.01 -1.83
CA ASP A 381 12.99 1.47 -3.13
C ASP A 381 13.35 0.50 -4.28
N LYS A 382 14.64 0.13 -4.37
CA LYS A 382 15.15 -0.83 -5.36
C LYS A 382 14.46 -2.19 -5.29
N ALA A 383 14.15 -2.68 -4.09
CA ALA A 383 13.45 -3.96 -3.94
C ALA A 383 11.99 -3.83 -4.39
N MET A 384 11.32 -2.73 -4.05
CA MET A 384 9.95 -2.43 -4.51
C MET A 384 9.87 -2.40 -6.04
N HIS A 385 10.74 -1.65 -6.71
CA HIS A 385 10.82 -1.62 -8.18
C HIS A 385 10.96 -3.01 -8.79
N LEU A 386 11.88 -3.85 -8.27
CA LEU A 386 12.10 -5.22 -8.75
C LEU A 386 10.90 -6.16 -8.50
N TYR A 387 10.29 -6.13 -7.32
CA TYR A 387 9.09 -6.92 -7.04
C TYR A 387 7.89 -6.49 -7.89
N MET A 388 7.64 -5.18 -7.99
CA MET A 388 6.56 -4.60 -8.81
C MET A 388 6.80 -4.80 -10.32
N GLY A 389 8.04 -5.03 -10.76
CA GLY A 389 8.38 -5.05 -12.19
C GLY A 389 8.23 -3.68 -12.84
N ALA A 390 8.36 -2.61 -12.05
CA ALA A 390 8.27 -1.23 -12.50
C ALA A 390 9.67 -0.61 -12.46
N GLU A 391 10.18 -0.13 -13.59
CA GLU A 391 11.56 0.39 -13.69
C GLU A 391 11.72 1.85 -13.24
N GLN A 392 10.62 2.59 -13.13
CA GLN A 392 10.62 4.04 -12.93
C GLN A 392 9.46 4.49 -12.04
N ASP A 393 9.67 5.63 -11.40
CA ASP A 393 8.64 6.35 -10.65
C ASP A 393 7.64 7.08 -11.56
N PRO A 394 6.41 7.36 -11.06
CA PRO A 394 5.92 7.00 -9.73
C PRO A 394 5.33 5.58 -9.67
N MET A 395 5.74 4.81 -8.66
CA MET A 395 5.08 3.56 -8.29
C MET A 395 3.61 3.79 -7.83
N ARG A 396 2.69 2.87 -8.15
CA ARG A 396 1.32 2.90 -7.63
C ARG A 396 1.24 2.18 -6.28
N ILE A 397 1.45 2.93 -5.20
CA ILE A 397 1.43 2.39 -3.84
C ILE A 397 -0.01 2.31 -3.32
N VAL A 398 -0.35 1.16 -2.74
CA VAL A 398 -1.69 0.82 -2.27
C VAL A 398 -1.89 1.27 -0.82
N ARG A 399 -3.14 1.53 -0.40
CA ARG A 399 -3.49 1.72 1.01
C ARG A 399 -4.09 0.46 1.64
N GLY A 400 -3.58 0.07 2.81
CA GLY A 400 -4.00 -1.11 3.58
C GLY A 400 -5.17 -0.86 4.55
N GLY A 401 -5.69 0.38 4.59
CA GLY A 401 -6.78 0.77 5.49
C GLY A 401 -8.19 0.39 5.03
N VAL A 402 -8.39 0.16 3.72
CA VAL A 402 -9.67 -0.29 3.13
C VAL A 402 -9.43 -1.06 1.83
N PHE A 403 -9.98 -2.27 1.72
CA PHE A 403 -9.90 -3.11 0.52
C PHE A 403 -10.93 -4.26 0.59
N GLY A 404 -11.24 -4.89 -0.54
CA GLY A 404 -12.14 -6.05 -0.57
C GLY A 404 -12.72 -6.32 -1.94
N GLY A 405 -13.84 -7.02 -2.06
CA GLY A 405 -14.42 -7.35 -3.36
C GLY A 405 -15.40 -8.51 -3.29
N GLU A 406 -15.66 -9.15 -4.43
CA GLU A 406 -16.38 -10.42 -4.47
C GLU A 406 -15.52 -11.56 -3.92
N ARG A 407 -16.16 -12.54 -3.27
CA ARG A 407 -15.50 -13.70 -2.62
C ARG A 407 -14.46 -14.38 -3.50
N ALA A 408 -14.78 -14.64 -4.77
CA ALA A 408 -13.87 -15.32 -5.69
C ALA A 408 -12.55 -14.55 -5.89
N TYR A 409 -12.61 -13.22 -6.02
CA TYR A 409 -11.40 -12.39 -6.14
C TYR A 409 -10.62 -12.31 -4.83
N ILE A 410 -11.29 -12.25 -3.67
CA ILE A 410 -10.63 -12.29 -2.35
C ILE A 410 -9.79 -13.56 -2.18
N GLU A 411 -10.30 -14.73 -2.58
CA GLU A 411 -9.56 -16.01 -2.57
C GLU A 411 -8.28 -15.95 -3.44
N CYS A 412 -8.38 -15.39 -4.65
CA CYS A 412 -7.26 -15.31 -5.59
C CYS A 412 -6.19 -14.32 -5.15
N VAL A 413 -6.62 -13.15 -4.70
CA VAL A 413 -5.72 -12.12 -4.17
C VAL A 413 -5.01 -12.62 -2.92
N ALA A 414 -5.68 -13.37 -2.02
CA ALA A 414 -5.03 -14.01 -0.88
C ALA A 414 -3.96 -15.05 -1.29
N LYS A 415 -4.19 -15.83 -2.35
CA LYS A 415 -3.15 -16.74 -2.88
C LYS A 415 -1.93 -15.97 -3.38
N ALA A 416 -2.14 -14.92 -4.18
CA ALA A 416 -1.07 -14.08 -4.71
C ALA A 416 -0.27 -13.40 -3.59
N TYR A 417 -1.00 -12.76 -2.66
CA TYR A 417 -0.47 -12.06 -1.50
C TYR A 417 0.38 -12.95 -0.60
N ASN A 418 -0.10 -14.15 -0.25
CA ASN A 418 0.64 -15.06 0.62
C ASN A 418 1.94 -15.60 -0.04
N ARG A 419 1.99 -15.68 -1.39
CA ARG A 419 3.20 -16.05 -2.14
C ARG A 419 4.20 -14.88 -2.21
N ALA A 420 3.71 -13.66 -2.44
CA ALA A 420 4.52 -12.44 -2.40
C ALA A 420 5.13 -12.22 -1.01
N LEU A 421 4.30 -12.20 0.04
CA LEU A 421 4.72 -12.04 1.44
C LEU A 421 5.76 -13.09 1.87
N ALA A 422 5.54 -14.36 1.53
CA ALA A 422 6.50 -15.41 1.86
C ALA A 422 7.83 -15.23 1.11
N GLN A 423 7.81 -14.71 -0.12
CA GLN A 423 9.03 -14.42 -0.87
C GLN A 423 9.78 -13.20 -0.32
N THR A 424 9.11 -12.09 -0.01
CA THR A 424 9.78 -10.90 0.55
C THR A 424 10.48 -11.23 1.85
N LEU A 425 9.79 -11.96 2.74
CA LEU A 425 10.35 -12.43 4.02
C LEU A 425 11.45 -13.49 3.87
N ARG A 426 11.41 -14.31 2.80
CA ARG A 426 12.50 -15.25 2.45
C ARG A 426 13.76 -14.49 2.00
N ASP A 427 13.57 -13.44 1.22
CA ASP A 427 14.68 -12.68 0.63
C ASP A 427 15.27 -11.65 1.61
N GLY A 428 14.61 -11.39 2.74
CA GLY A 428 15.06 -10.46 3.80
C GLY A 428 14.41 -9.07 3.75
N TYR A 429 13.37 -8.90 2.93
CA TYR A 429 12.64 -7.65 2.79
C TYR A 429 11.39 -7.61 3.66
N LEU A 430 11.33 -6.58 4.51
CA LEU A 430 10.19 -6.25 5.34
C LEU A 430 9.58 -4.92 4.88
N GLY A 431 8.27 -4.89 4.77
CA GLY A 431 7.44 -3.70 4.56
C GLY A 431 6.11 -3.94 5.28
N THR A 432 5.04 -3.23 4.90
CA THR A 432 3.69 -3.51 5.41
C THR A 432 2.84 -4.28 4.36
N GLU A 433 1.56 -4.50 4.64
CA GLU A 433 0.61 -5.02 3.66
C GLU A 433 0.50 -4.11 2.42
N GLU A 434 0.74 -2.79 2.58
CA GLU A 434 0.70 -1.80 1.50
C GLU A 434 1.73 -2.12 0.40
N ASN A 435 2.91 -2.59 0.78
CA ASN A 435 3.94 -3.07 -0.15
C ASN A 435 3.48 -4.33 -0.89
N ILE A 436 3.01 -5.34 -0.16
CA ILE A 436 2.61 -6.62 -0.74
C ILE A 436 1.43 -6.44 -1.70
N PHE A 437 0.45 -5.60 -1.34
CA PHE A 437 -0.65 -5.23 -2.22
C PHE A 437 -0.17 -4.48 -3.46
N ALA A 438 0.75 -3.53 -3.36
CA ALA A 438 1.29 -2.81 -4.52
C ALA A 438 1.99 -3.77 -5.51
N MET A 439 2.78 -4.73 -5.00
CA MET A 439 3.40 -5.77 -5.83
C MET A 439 2.36 -6.59 -6.61
N ILE A 440 1.37 -7.16 -5.93
CA ILE A 440 0.39 -8.04 -6.60
C ILE A 440 -0.58 -7.25 -7.48
N PHE A 441 -0.83 -5.98 -7.18
CA PHE A 441 -1.62 -5.07 -8.02
C PHE A 441 -0.95 -4.80 -9.36
N GLU A 442 0.37 -4.57 -9.37
CA GLU A 442 1.14 -4.41 -10.62
C GLU A 442 1.32 -5.73 -11.38
N ARG A 443 1.62 -6.83 -10.68
CA ARG A 443 1.91 -8.12 -11.35
C ARG A 443 0.67 -8.89 -11.79
N PHE A 444 -0.49 -8.67 -11.16
CA PHE A 444 -1.75 -9.38 -11.46
C PHE A 444 -2.96 -8.44 -11.62
N PRO A 445 -2.88 -7.37 -12.44
CA PRO A 445 -3.88 -6.30 -12.48
C PRO A 445 -5.28 -6.77 -12.87
N ALA A 446 -5.40 -7.91 -13.56
CA ALA A 446 -6.68 -8.54 -13.92
C ALA A 446 -7.56 -8.88 -12.70
N LEU A 447 -6.97 -9.13 -11.53
CA LEU A 447 -7.68 -9.43 -10.28
C LEU A 447 -8.29 -8.21 -9.58
N PHE A 448 -7.91 -6.99 -9.99
CA PHE A 448 -8.13 -5.78 -9.22
C PHE A 448 -9.01 -4.76 -9.92
N HIS A 449 -9.61 -3.90 -9.10
CA HIS A 449 -10.18 -2.63 -9.52
C HIS A 449 -9.56 -1.55 -8.63
N GLY A 450 -8.57 -0.83 -9.18
CA GLY A 450 -7.86 0.23 -8.45
C GLY A 450 -8.65 1.54 -8.43
N PHE A 451 -8.73 2.19 -7.27
CA PHE A 451 -9.24 3.55 -7.13
C PHE A 451 -8.09 4.52 -6.84
N ASP A 452 -7.90 5.52 -7.71
CA ASP A 452 -6.90 6.56 -7.52
C ASP A 452 -7.33 7.57 -6.44
N ASN A 453 -6.57 7.65 -5.36
CA ASN A 453 -6.80 8.60 -4.28
C ASN A 453 -6.54 10.06 -4.68
N ASN A 454 -5.81 10.30 -5.79
CA ASN A 454 -5.65 11.65 -6.34
C ASN A 454 -6.86 12.12 -7.15
N SER A 455 -7.89 11.28 -7.35
CA SER A 455 -9.06 11.57 -8.21
C SER A 455 -9.94 12.75 -7.76
N LEU A 456 -9.71 13.30 -6.56
CA LEU A 456 -10.35 14.51 -6.04
C LEU A 456 -9.41 15.73 -5.97
N GLY A 457 -8.18 15.63 -6.48
CA GLY A 457 -7.17 16.69 -6.49
C GLY A 457 -6.29 16.75 -5.24
N ASN A 458 -6.61 16.00 -4.19
CA ASN A 458 -5.78 15.86 -2.99
C ASN A 458 -4.77 14.72 -3.17
N HIS A 459 -3.48 14.99 -2.97
CA HIS A 459 -2.44 13.98 -3.12
C HIS A 459 -2.50 12.93 -2.00
N GLY A 460 -2.63 11.64 -2.35
CA GLY A 460 -2.55 10.52 -1.42
C GLY A 460 -3.69 10.41 -0.40
N ASP A 461 -4.84 11.04 -0.66
CA ASP A 461 -5.98 11.17 0.26
C ASP A 461 -6.64 9.82 0.59
N ASN A 462 -6.39 9.34 1.81
CA ASN A 462 -6.93 8.08 2.34
C ASN A 462 -8.46 8.02 2.40
N CYS A 463 -9.15 9.17 2.31
CA CYS A 463 -10.60 9.25 2.32
C CYS A 463 -11.22 9.44 0.92
N ALA A 464 -10.42 9.50 -0.16
CA ALA A 464 -10.90 9.90 -1.49
C ALA A 464 -12.06 9.04 -2.01
N ALA A 465 -11.99 7.71 -1.87
CA ALA A 465 -13.09 6.82 -2.27
C ALA A 465 -14.40 7.10 -1.50
N PHE A 466 -14.30 7.38 -0.18
CA PHE A 466 -15.43 7.71 0.68
C PHE A 466 -16.03 9.09 0.32
N ALA A 467 -15.19 10.10 0.14
CA ALA A 467 -15.59 11.43 -0.26
C ALA A 467 -16.23 11.43 -1.67
N LYS A 468 -15.66 10.69 -2.62
CA LYS A 468 -16.24 10.48 -3.94
C LYS A 468 -17.62 9.84 -3.85
N ASN A 469 -17.77 8.82 -3.01
CA ASN A 469 -19.07 8.16 -2.78
C ASN A 469 -20.12 9.15 -2.25
N GLN A 470 -19.77 9.97 -1.27
CA GLN A 470 -20.67 11.00 -0.73
C GLN A 470 -21.09 12.02 -1.81
N LEU A 471 -20.15 12.48 -2.63
CA LEU A 471 -20.44 13.40 -3.74
C LEU A 471 -21.41 12.77 -4.75
N GLU A 472 -21.25 11.48 -5.08
CA GLU A 472 -22.14 10.79 -6.01
C GLU A 472 -23.55 10.56 -5.44
N VAL A 473 -23.67 10.19 -4.16
CA VAL A 473 -24.98 10.10 -3.48
C VAL A 473 -25.68 11.46 -3.43
N ARG A 474 -24.94 12.56 -3.18
CA ARG A 474 -25.46 13.94 -3.22
C ARG A 474 -25.89 14.37 -4.63
N GLN A 475 -25.31 13.77 -5.67
CA GLN A 475 -25.70 13.95 -7.08
C GLN A 475 -26.89 13.07 -7.51
N GLY A 476 -27.47 12.28 -6.60
CA GLY A 476 -28.60 11.40 -6.90
C GLY A 476 -28.23 10.12 -7.65
N LYS A 477 -26.95 9.75 -7.70
CA LYS A 477 -26.51 8.44 -8.22
C LYS A 477 -26.86 7.34 -7.21
N SER A 478 -27.40 6.24 -7.73
CA SER A 478 -27.65 4.98 -7.02
C SER A 478 -26.54 3.99 -7.29
#